data_AF-A0AAD1SHG9-F1
#
_entry.id   AF-A0AAD1SHG9-F1
#
_cell.length_a   1.000
_cell.length_b   1.000
_cell.length_c   1.000
_cell.angle_alpha   90.00
_cell.angle_beta   90.00
_cell.angle_gamma   90.00
#
_symmetry.space_group_name_H-M   'P 1'
#
loop_
_entity.id
_entity.type
_entity.pdbx_description
1 polymer ?
#
loop_
_entity_poly.entity_id
_entity_poly.type
_entity_poly.pdbx_seq_one_letter_code
_entity_poly.pdbx_strand_id
1 'polypeptide(L)'
;MLFRPNMVDIPDSEVGSTCSDIQQREHMDSQTASSVETVLRDAQAPATKQDIQKLLLNMRQMFTADLDLIKVEVQGVTARIQSSEEDNLDTRHEMSNMHETLHQVQSAQATMALKLDLTEDHSRRANLKIRCIPDTVDSNELPHYLRRVMAELLPSNQAKRVGFDGFFRIKKSAQASSAAP
;
A
#
# COMPACT_ATOMS: atom_id res chain seq x y z
N MET A 1 -1.99 0.23 16.99
CA MET A 1 -2.32 -0.93 16.13
C MET A 1 -1.17 -1.06 15.14
N LEU A 2 -0.40 -2.13 15.28
CA LEU A 2 0.82 -2.37 14.51
C LEU A 2 0.44 -3.08 13.20
N PHE A 3 0.76 -2.46 12.06
CA PHE A 3 0.64 -3.10 10.75
C PHE A 3 1.74 -4.16 10.62
N ARG A 4 1.35 -5.42 10.46
CA ARG A 4 2.23 -6.49 9.99
C ARG A 4 2.28 -6.44 8.46
N PRO A 5 3.46 -6.48 7.83
CA PRO A 5 3.55 -6.76 6.40
C PRO A 5 3.20 -8.24 6.16
N ASN A 6 2.26 -8.49 5.24
CA ASN A 6 1.99 -9.82 4.74
C ASN A 6 3.26 -10.34 4.04
N MET A 7 3.84 -11.40 4.58
CA MET A 7 4.82 -12.22 3.88
C MET A 7 4.10 -12.90 2.72
N VAL A 8 4.59 -12.67 1.51
CA VAL A 8 4.29 -13.52 0.37
C VAL A 8 5.13 -14.78 0.57
N ASP A 9 4.47 -15.92 0.79
CA ASP A 9 5.12 -17.21 0.82
C ASP A 9 5.70 -17.49 -0.58
N ILE A 10 7.02 -17.36 -0.70
CA ILE A 10 7.77 -17.90 -1.82
C ILE A 10 7.82 -19.41 -1.57
N PRO A 11 7.29 -20.26 -2.46
CA PRO A 11 7.43 -21.70 -2.27
C PRO A 11 8.92 -22.03 -2.28
N ASP A 12 9.38 -22.70 -1.22
CA ASP A 12 10.72 -23.25 -1.14
C ASP A 12 10.97 -24.08 -2.41
N SER A 13 11.85 -23.55 -3.27
CA SER A 13 12.40 -24.30 -4.39
C SER A 13 13.12 -25.49 -3.77
N GLU A 14 12.52 -26.67 -3.87
CA GLU A 14 13.24 -27.92 -3.66
C GLU A 14 14.48 -27.88 -4.55
N VAL A 15 15.65 -27.66 -3.94
CA VAL A 15 16.94 -27.89 -4.57
C VAL A 15 17.11 -29.40 -4.62
N GLY A 16 16.32 -30.04 -5.46
CA GLY A 16 16.34 -31.46 -5.74
C GLY A 16 17.54 -31.79 -6.60
N SER A 17 18.54 -32.42 -5.99
CA SER A 17 19.53 -33.33 -6.58
C SER A 17 20.03 -33.01 -8.00
N THR A 18 21.03 -32.12 -8.10
CA THR A 18 21.83 -31.89 -9.31
C THR A 18 22.57 -33.13 -9.84
N CYS A 19 22.57 -34.25 -9.10
CA CYS A 19 23.21 -35.50 -9.52
C CYS A 19 22.32 -36.31 -10.49
N SER A 20 20.99 -36.20 -10.38
CA SER A 20 20.06 -36.92 -11.28
C SER A 20 19.95 -36.27 -12.66
N ASP A 21 20.07 -34.94 -12.74
CA ASP A 21 19.97 -34.20 -14.00
C ASP A 21 21.18 -34.41 -14.91
N ILE A 22 22.37 -34.60 -14.33
CA ILE A 22 23.60 -34.88 -15.10
C ILE A 22 23.52 -36.29 -15.72
N GLN A 23 23.04 -37.29 -14.97
CA GLN A 23 22.84 -38.64 -15.50
C GLN A 23 21.70 -38.71 -16.55
N GLN A 24 20.63 -37.93 -16.39
CA GLN A 24 19.58 -37.83 -17.41
C GLN A 24 20.07 -37.16 -18.70
N ARG A 25 20.95 -36.16 -18.58
CA ARG A 25 21.55 -35.45 -19.72
C ARG A 25 22.54 -36.33 -20.49
N GLU A 26 23.39 -37.07 -19.79
CA GLU A 26 24.30 -38.05 -20.42
C GLU A 26 23.54 -39.19 -21.12
N HIS A 27 22.41 -39.64 -20.55
CA HIS A 27 21.56 -40.65 -21.19
C HIS A 27 20.82 -40.11 -22.44
N MET A 28 20.38 -38.84 -22.42
CA MET A 28 19.78 -38.18 -23.59
C MET A 28 20.80 -37.91 -24.69
N ASP A 29 22.01 -37.49 -24.34
CA ASP A 29 23.10 -37.23 -25.30
C ASP A 29 23.59 -38.55 -25.93
N SER A 30 23.59 -39.65 -25.17
CA SER A 30 23.94 -40.98 -25.68
C SER A 30 22.82 -41.57 -26.58
N GLN A 31 21.54 -41.34 -26.25
CA GLN A 31 20.42 -41.75 -27.11
C GLN A 31 20.32 -40.91 -28.41
N THR A 32 20.61 -39.61 -28.35
CA THR A 32 20.67 -38.77 -29.55
C THR A 32 21.89 -39.10 -30.42
N ALA A 33 23.07 -39.33 -29.83
CA ALA A 33 24.25 -39.76 -30.57
C ALA A 33 24.06 -41.13 -31.25
N SER A 34 23.49 -42.12 -30.56
CA SER A 34 23.20 -43.44 -31.13
C SER A 34 22.13 -43.40 -32.23
N SER A 35 21.16 -42.49 -32.13
CA SER A 35 20.13 -42.26 -33.17
C SER A 35 20.72 -41.55 -34.40
N VAL A 36 21.64 -40.61 -34.20
CA VAL A 36 22.33 -39.90 -35.29
C VAL A 36 23.29 -40.83 -36.04
N GLU A 37 24.01 -41.73 -35.35
CA GLU A 37 24.89 -42.72 -36.00
C GLU A 37 24.14 -43.77 -36.82
N THR A 38 22.95 -44.20 -36.37
CA THR A 38 22.09 -45.13 -37.13
C THR A 38 21.48 -44.46 -38.36
N VAL A 39 21.03 -43.21 -38.24
CA VAL A 39 20.56 -42.40 -39.38
C VAL A 39 21.68 -42.15 -40.40
N LEU A 40 22.92 -41.90 -39.95
CA LEU A 40 24.08 -41.71 -40.83
C LEU A 40 24.50 -42.98 -41.57
N ARG A 41 24.33 -44.17 -40.97
CA ARG A 41 24.59 -45.46 -41.65
C ARG A 41 23.52 -45.81 -42.67
N ASP A 42 22.25 -45.55 -42.37
CA ASP A 42 21.15 -45.77 -43.33
C ASP A 42 21.17 -44.76 -44.49
N ALA A 43 21.74 -43.57 -44.28
CA ALA A 43 21.96 -42.56 -45.33
C ALA A 43 23.11 -42.90 -46.32
N GLN A 44 23.90 -43.95 -46.09
CA GLN A 44 24.97 -44.39 -47.01
C GLN A 44 24.46 -45.21 -48.20
N ALA A 45 23.20 -45.67 -48.17
CA ALA A 45 22.52 -46.21 -49.34
C ALA A 45 22.07 -45.06 -50.26
N PRO A 46 22.14 -45.19 -51.59
CA PRO A 46 21.63 -44.15 -52.50
C PRO A 46 20.12 -43.99 -52.28
N ALA A 47 19.72 -42.93 -51.57
CA ALA A 47 18.33 -42.62 -51.30
C ALA A 47 17.58 -42.57 -52.62
N THR A 48 16.55 -43.41 -52.76
CA THR A 48 15.79 -43.44 -54.00
C THR A 48 15.00 -42.13 -54.12
N LYS A 49 14.68 -41.72 -55.34
CA LYS A 49 13.83 -40.54 -55.59
C LYS A 49 12.52 -40.58 -54.78
N GLN A 50 11.98 -41.78 -54.52
CA GLN A 50 10.79 -41.97 -53.71
C GLN A 50 11.02 -41.70 -52.22
N ASP A 51 12.19 -42.05 -51.68
CA ASP A 51 12.53 -41.81 -50.26
C ASP A 51 12.73 -40.32 -49.99
N ILE A 52 13.39 -39.62 -50.90
CA ILE A 52 13.56 -38.15 -50.84
C ILE A 52 12.19 -37.46 -50.92
N GLN A 53 11.30 -37.93 -51.80
CA GLN A 53 9.94 -37.39 -51.90
C GLN A 53 9.11 -37.61 -50.63
N LYS A 54 9.19 -38.79 -50.02
CA LYS A 54 8.52 -39.08 -48.75
C LYS A 54 9.06 -38.21 -47.61
N LEU A 55 10.38 -38.05 -47.53
CA LEU A 55 11.01 -37.19 -46.53
C LEU A 55 10.56 -35.73 -46.67
N LEU A 56 10.59 -35.19 -47.89
CA LEU A 56 10.12 -33.82 -48.15
C LEU A 56 8.63 -33.65 -47.83
N LEU A 57 7.81 -34.66 -48.09
CA LEU A 57 6.38 -34.61 -47.76
C LEU A 57 6.16 -34.63 -46.24
N ASN A 58 6.90 -35.45 -45.52
CA ASN A 58 6.85 -35.51 -44.05
C ASN A 58 7.36 -34.21 -43.42
N MET A 59 8.47 -33.65 -43.91
CA MET A 59 8.98 -32.35 -43.46
C MET A 59 7.95 -31.24 -43.72
N ARG A 60 7.31 -31.24 -44.90
CA ARG A 60 6.24 -30.27 -45.21
C ARG A 60 5.07 -30.37 -44.24
N GLN A 61 4.65 -31.59 -43.91
CA GLN A 61 3.56 -31.83 -42.96
C GLN A 61 3.94 -31.35 -41.56
N MET A 62 5.15 -31.66 -41.07
CA MET A 62 5.65 -31.17 -39.78
C MET A 62 5.69 -29.65 -39.74
N PHE A 63 6.29 -28.99 -40.75
CA PHE A 63 6.33 -27.53 -40.79
C PHE A 63 4.94 -26.90 -40.84
N THR A 64 3.97 -27.54 -41.51
CA THR A 64 2.60 -27.03 -41.55
C THR A 64 1.94 -27.14 -40.17
N ALA A 65 2.11 -28.27 -39.48
CA ALA A 65 1.60 -28.47 -38.14
C ALA A 65 2.22 -27.48 -37.12
N ASP A 66 3.54 -27.24 -37.21
CA ASP A 66 4.23 -26.28 -36.35
C ASP A 66 3.76 -24.85 -36.61
N LEU A 67 3.56 -24.46 -37.87
CA LEU A 67 3.03 -23.14 -38.21
C LEU A 67 1.59 -22.94 -37.71
N ASP A 68 0.75 -23.97 -37.77
CA ASP A 68 -0.60 -23.92 -37.23
C ASP A 68 -0.59 -23.80 -35.70
N LEU A 69 0.32 -24.51 -35.01
CA LEU A 69 0.50 -24.38 -33.56
C LEU A 69 0.95 -22.97 -33.17
N ILE A 70 1.98 -22.43 -33.83
CA ILE A 70 2.48 -21.07 -33.60
C ILE A 70 1.35 -20.06 -33.80
N LYS A 71 0.52 -20.24 -34.83
CA LYS A 71 -0.61 -19.34 -35.10
C LYS A 71 -1.61 -19.33 -33.94
N VAL A 72 -1.96 -20.49 -33.39
CA VAL A 72 -2.86 -20.60 -32.23
C VAL A 72 -2.24 -19.96 -30.99
N GLU A 73 -0.95 -20.19 -30.74
CA GLU A 73 -0.25 -19.59 -29.60
C GLU A 73 -0.18 -18.06 -29.70
N VAL A 74 0.16 -17.53 -30.89
CA VAL A 74 0.19 -16.08 -31.13
C VAL A 74 -1.18 -15.45 -30.93
N GLN A 75 -2.25 -16.11 -31.39
CA GLN A 75 -3.62 -15.66 -31.15
C GLN A 75 -3.95 -15.64 -29.65
N GLY A 76 -3.58 -16.69 -28.91
CA GLY A 76 -3.77 -16.76 -27.46
C GLY A 76 -2.96 -15.70 -26.68
N VAL A 77 -1.72 -15.42 -27.10
CA VAL A 77 -0.91 -14.34 -26.53
C VAL A 77 -1.55 -12.98 -26.81
N THR A 78 -2.02 -12.75 -28.04
CA THR A 78 -2.67 -11.49 -28.42
C THR A 78 -3.92 -11.22 -27.58
N ALA A 79 -4.77 -12.24 -27.39
CA ALA A 79 -5.97 -12.11 -26.56
C ALA A 79 -5.64 -11.80 -25.08
N ARG A 80 -4.59 -12.43 -24.53
CA ARG A 80 -4.13 -12.14 -23.16
C ARG A 80 -3.56 -10.72 -23.01
N ILE A 81 -2.84 -10.24 -24.01
CA ILE A 81 -2.32 -8.86 -24.02
C ILE A 81 -3.50 -7.87 -24.02
N GLN A 82 -4.49 -8.08 -24.89
CA GLN A 82 -5.67 -7.20 -24.96
C GLN A 82 -6.43 -7.15 -23.62
N SER A 83 -6.69 -8.31 -23.01
CA SER A 83 -7.31 -8.38 -21.69
C SER A 83 -6.46 -7.67 -20.62
N SER A 84 -5.15 -7.88 -20.62
CA SER A 84 -4.26 -7.24 -19.66
C SER A 84 -4.17 -5.73 -19.85
N GLU A 85 -4.30 -5.22 -21.08
CA GLU A 85 -4.33 -3.79 -21.37
C GLU A 85 -5.63 -3.15 -20.87
N GLU A 86 -6.76 -3.83 -21.05
CA GLU A 86 -8.07 -3.42 -20.52
C GLU A 86 -8.04 -3.35 -18.98
N ASP A 87 -7.60 -4.41 -18.31
CA ASP A 87 -7.45 -4.43 -16.84
C ASP A 87 -6.52 -3.30 -16.34
N ASN A 88 -5.47 -2.98 -17.09
CA ASN A 88 -4.55 -1.90 -16.73
C ASN A 88 -5.22 -0.52 -16.85
N LEU A 89 -6.03 -0.31 -17.87
CA LEU A 89 -6.79 0.94 -18.05
C LEU A 89 -7.79 1.13 -16.92
N ASP A 90 -8.52 0.09 -16.54
CA ASP A 90 -9.48 0.13 -15.44
C ASP A 90 -8.78 0.43 -14.11
N THR A 91 -7.67 -0.26 -13.82
CA THR A 91 -6.87 -0.01 -12.61
C THR A 91 -6.36 1.43 -12.56
N ARG A 92 -5.93 2.00 -13.69
CA ARG A 92 -5.50 3.42 -13.75
C ARG A 92 -6.65 4.37 -13.48
N HIS A 93 -7.84 4.07 -13.99
CA HIS A 93 -9.02 4.89 -13.76
C HIS A 93 -9.42 4.87 -12.28
N GLU A 94 -9.47 3.69 -11.65
CA GLU A 94 -9.73 3.54 -10.22
C GLU A 94 -8.69 4.27 -9.36
N MET A 95 -7.40 4.15 -9.71
CA MET A 95 -6.32 4.85 -9.01
C MET A 95 -6.47 6.37 -9.10
N SER A 96 -6.88 6.89 -10.27
CA SER A 96 -7.15 8.32 -10.46
C SER A 96 -8.31 8.78 -9.56
N ASN A 97 -9.40 8.02 -9.54
CA ASN A 97 -10.58 8.34 -8.70
C ASN A 97 -10.23 8.30 -7.20
N MET A 98 -9.43 7.31 -6.78
CA MET A 98 -8.89 7.25 -5.42
C MET A 98 -8.02 8.45 -5.08
N HIS A 99 -7.17 8.89 -6.01
CA HIS A 99 -6.31 10.05 -5.77
C HIS A 99 -7.14 11.33 -5.59
N GLU A 100 -8.16 11.53 -6.41
CA GLU A 100 -9.05 12.68 -6.31
C GLU A 100 -9.83 12.66 -4.98
N THR A 101 -10.38 11.52 -4.59
CA THR A 101 -11.10 11.40 -3.31
C THR A 101 -10.20 11.65 -2.10
N LEU A 102 -8.96 11.16 -2.11
CA LEU A 102 -7.97 11.46 -1.06
C LEU A 102 -7.68 12.96 -0.98
N HIS A 103 -7.51 13.63 -2.11
CA HIS A 103 -7.28 15.07 -2.14
C HIS A 103 -8.48 15.85 -1.57
N GLN A 104 -9.71 15.46 -1.92
CA GLN A 104 -10.93 16.05 -1.38
C GLN A 104 -11.02 15.85 0.14
N VAL A 105 -10.74 14.64 0.64
CA VAL A 105 -10.73 14.34 2.08
C VAL A 105 -9.67 15.16 2.82
N GLN A 106 -8.47 15.28 2.26
CA GLN A 106 -7.40 16.07 2.86
C GLN A 106 -7.78 17.56 2.97
N SER A 107 -8.41 18.12 1.93
CA SER A 107 -8.92 19.49 1.94
C SER A 107 -10.05 19.68 2.99
N ALA A 108 -10.97 18.72 3.08
CA ALA A 108 -12.03 18.73 4.09
C ALA A 108 -11.46 18.65 5.51
N GLN A 109 -10.44 17.82 5.72
CA GLN A 109 -9.75 17.69 7.01
C GLN A 109 -9.06 19.00 7.41
N ALA A 110 -8.35 19.64 6.49
CA ALA A 110 -7.73 20.94 6.75
C ALA A 110 -8.76 22.01 7.12
N THR A 111 -9.90 22.04 6.42
CA THR A 111 -11.01 22.94 6.72
C THR A 111 -11.63 22.65 8.09
N MET A 112 -11.80 21.37 8.45
CA MET A 112 -12.32 20.98 9.76
C MET A 112 -11.35 21.37 10.89
N ALA A 113 -10.05 21.18 10.70
CA ALA A 113 -9.04 21.60 11.66
C ALA A 113 -9.10 23.11 11.92
N LEU A 114 -9.21 23.92 10.86
CA LEU A 114 -9.35 25.38 10.98
C LEU A 114 -10.65 25.77 11.70
N LYS A 115 -11.77 25.09 11.42
CA LYS A 115 -13.03 25.32 12.14
C LYS A 115 -12.92 24.97 13.62
N LEU A 116 -12.25 23.86 13.96
CA LEU A 116 -12.03 23.46 15.35
C LEU A 116 -11.17 24.48 16.09
N ASP A 117 -10.09 24.96 15.48
CA ASP A 117 -9.23 25.99 16.06
C ASP A 117 -10.00 27.30 16.30
N LEU A 118 -10.82 27.74 15.34
CA LEU A 118 -11.69 28.91 15.52
C LEU A 118 -12.73 28.71 16.63
N THR A 119 -13.28 27.50 16.75
CA THR A 119 -14.27 27.17 17.79
C THR A 119 -13.61 27.14 19.17
N GLU A 120 -12.40 26.58 19.25
CA GLU A 120 -11.59 26.56 20.47
C GLU A 120 -11.17 27.98 20.88
N ASP A 121 -10.73 28.82 19.95
CA ASP A 121 -10.39 30.21 20.22
C ASP A 121 -11.64 30.99 20.67
N HIS A 122 -12.77 30.84 19.98
CA HIS A 122 -14.03 31.47 20.40
C HIS A 122 -14.46 31.03 21.81
N SER A 123 -14.35 29.74 22.12
CA SER A 123 -14.63 29.21 23.45
C SER A 123 -13.67 29.77 24.51
N ARG A 124 -12.39 29.95 24.17
CA ARG A 124 -11.37 30.47 25.09
C ARG A 124 -11.45 31.99 25.29
N ARG A 125 -11.93 32.77 24.32
CA ARG A 125 -12.02 34.24 24.43
C ARG A 125 -12.87 34.72 25.60
N ALA A 126 -13.92 33.98 25.97
CA ALA A 126 -14.74 34.28 27.14
C ALA A 126 -14.09 33.86 28.47
N ASN A 127 -13.02 33.06 28.42
CA ASN A 127 -12.38 32.49 29.61
C ASN A 127 -11.19 33.34 30.06
N LEU A 128 -11.23 33.80 31.30
CA LEU A 128 -10.12 34.51 31.92
C LEU A 128 -9.23 33.54 32.73
N LYS A 129 -7.92 33.50 32.45
CA LYS A 129 -6.96 32.75 33.27
C LYS A 129 -6.38 33.65 34.36
N ILE A 130 -6.74 33.36 35.61
CA ILE A 130 -6.22 34.05 36.79
C ILE A 130 -5.11 33.21 37.41
N ARG A 131 -3.94 33.81 37.65
CA ARG A 131 -2.79 33.18 38.32
C ARG A 131 -2.66 33.69 39.75
N CYS A 132 -1.84 33.01 40.55
CA CYS A 132 -1.54 33.39 41.94
C CYS A 132 -2.74 33.30 42.91
N ILE A 133 -3.73 32.46 42.60
CA ILE A 133 -4.75 32.05 43.58
C ILE A 133 -4.05 31.15 44.62
N PRO A 134 -4.12 31.48 45.93
CA PRO A 134 -3.52 30.65 46.97
C PRO A 134 -4.02 29.19 46.91
N ASP A 135 -3.14 28.24 47.17
CA ASP A 135 -3.48 26.81 47.20
C ASP A 135 -4.40 26.43 48.36
N THR A 136 -4.54 27.30 49.36
CA THR A 136 -5.48 27.16 50.48
C THR A 136 -6.93 27.40 50.09
N VAL A 137 -7.20 27.99 48.92
CA VAL A 137 -8.57 28.23 48.44
C VAL A 137 -9.03 27.01 47.65
N ASP A 138 -9.95 26.25 48.24
CA ASP A 138 -10.52 25.08 47.60
C ASP A 138 -11.46 25.44 46.44
N SER A 139 -11.70 24.47 45.54
CA SER A 139 -12.56 24.64 44.36
C SER A 139 -13.97 25.11 44.70
N ASN A 140 -14.50 24.73 45.87
CA ASN A 140 -15.84 25.13 46.33
C ASN A 140 -15.88 26.59 46.78
N GLU A 141 -14.77 27.13 47.29
CA GLU A 141 -14.67 28.50 47.81
C GLU A 141 -14.20 29.49 46.73
N LEU A 142 -13.61 28.97 45.66
CA LEU A 142 -13.06 29.74 44.55
C LEU A 142 -14.03 30.78 43.95
N PRO A 143 -15.33 30.49 43.72
CA PRO A 143 -16.28 31.49 43.21
C PRO A 143 -16.46 32.68 44.15
N HIS A 144 -16.52 32.42 45.47
CA HIS A 144 -16.70 33.46 46.48
C HIS A 144 -15.44 34.32 46.63
N TYR A 145 -14.27 33.67 46.67
CA TYR A 145 -12.98 34.36 46.73
C TYR A 145 -12.79 35.29 45.52
N LEU A 146 -13.00 34.80 44.30
CA LEU A 146 -12.82 35.58 43.08
C LEU A 146 -13.79 36.75 42.97
N ARG A 147 -15.06 36.57 43.36
CA ARG A 147 -16.02 37.68 43.41
C ARG A 147 -15.59 38.77 44.39
N ARG A 148 -15.02 38.40 45.55
CA ARG A 148 -14.50 39.36 46.52
C ARG A 148 -13.33 40.16 45.95
N VAL A 149 -12.35 39.47 45.36
CA VAL A 149 -11.18 40.10 44.71
C VAL A 149 -11.61 41.05 43.59
N MET A 150 -12.58 40.65 42.76
CA MET A 150 -13.10 41.52 41.69
C MET A 150 -13.88 42.72 42.23
N ALA A 151 -14.62 42.57 43.33
CA ALA A 151 -15.32 43.68 43.97
C ALA A 151 -14.37 44.69 44.63
N GLU A 152 -13.18 44.23 45.07
CA GLU A 152 -12.12 45.10 45.59
C GLU A 152 -11.38 45.85 44.45
N LEU A 153 -11.19 45.20 43.30
CA LEU A 153 -10.46 45.77 42.15
C LEU A 153 -11.29 46.67 41.24
N LEU A 154 -12.59 46.39 41.10
CA LEU A 154 -13.47 47.13 40.21
C LEU A 154 -14.22 48.24 40.98
N PRO A 155 -14.37 49.45 40.42
CA PRO A 155 -15.20 50.48 41.02
C PRO A 155 -16.64 49.99 41.17
N SER A 156 -17.29 50.37 42.28
CA SER A 156 -18.58 49.82 42.73
C SER A 156 -19.70 49.79 41.68
N ASN A 157 -19.65 50.72 40.71
CA ASN A 157 -20.61 50.82 39.61
C ASN A 157 -20.42 49.76 38.51
N GLN A 158 -19.26 49.11 38.42
CA GLN A 158 -18.96 48.08 37.42
C GLN A 158 -18.99 46.64 37.97
N ALA A 159 -18.74 46.46 39.27
CA ALA A 159 -18.71 45.14 39.90
C ALA A 159 -20.02 44.34 39.73
N LYS A 160 -21.18 45.02 39.71
CA LYS A 160 -22.50 44.40 39.51
C LYS A 160 -22.78 43.97 38.07
N ARG A 161 -21.97 44.41 37.09
CA ARG A 161 -22.18 44.12 35.66
C ARG A 161 -21.42 42.89 35.17
N VAL A 162 -20.47 42.38 35.96
CA VAL A 162 -19.65 41.23 35.57
C VAL A 162 -20.33 39.95 36.02
N GLY A 163 -20.95 39.24 35.09
CA GLY A 163 -21.46 37.88 35.29
C GLY A 163 -20.36 36.86 35.01
N PHE A 164 -20.28 35.81 35.84
CA PHE A 164 -19.37 34.69 35.63
C PHE A 164 -20.18 33.41 35.53
N ASP A 165 -20.04 32.66 34.43
CA ASP A 165 -20.75 31.39 34.22
C ASP A 165 -20.18 30.25 35.06
N GLY A 166 -18.86 30.19 35.25
CA GLY A 166 -18.22 29.09 35.97
C GLY A 166 -16.77 29.37 36.36
N PHE A 167 -16.30 28.65 37.37
CA PHE A 167 -14.92 28.74 37.85
C PHE A 167 -14.32 27.34 37.94
N PHE A 168 -13.13 27.17 37.37
CA PHE A 168 -12.47 25.87 37.33
C PHE A 168 -10.98 26.02 37.62
N ARG A 169 -10.45 25.17 38.51
CA ARG A 169 -9.02 25.08 38.79
C ARG A 169 -8.37 24.13 37.79
N ILE A 170 -7.49 24.65 36.95
CA ILE A 170 -6.74 23.82 35.99
C ILE A 170 -5.60 23.14 36.76
N LYS A 171 -5.67 21.82 36.91
CA LYS A 171 -4.57 21.04 37.50
C LYS A 171 -3.32 21.20 36.63
N LYS A 172 -2.17 21.51 37.23
CA LYS A 172 -0.88 21.42 36.53
C LYS A 172 -0.72 19.98 36.04
N SER A 173 -0.59 19.77 34.73
CA SER A 173 -0.22 18.48 34.18
C SER A 173 1.22 18.17 34.61
N ALA A 174 1.47 16.93 35.04
CA ALA A 174 2.77 16.48 35.54
C ALA A 174 3.90 16.46 34.47
N GLN A 175 3.59 16.75 33.20
CA GLN A 175 4.53 16.61 32.08
C GLN A 175 5.36 17.87 31.77
N ALA A 176 5.15 19.00 32.45
CA ALA A 176 5.87 20.24 32.15
C ALA A 176 7.19 20.43 32.93
N SER A 177 7.64 19.45 33.73
CA SER A 177 8.86 19.57 34.55
C SER A 177 10.07 18.76 34.06
N SER A 178 10.02 18.14 32.87
CA SER A 178 11.18 17.41 32.31
C SER A 178 11.87 18.12 31.13
N ALA A 179 11.55 19.39 30.89
CA ALA A 179 12.18 20.20 29.86
C ALA A 179 12.75 21.48 30.48
N ALA A 180 13.83 21.32 31.25
CA ALA A 180 14.78 22.39 31.51
C ALA A 180 16.19 21.78 31.43
N PRO A 181 17.10 22.33 30.61
CA PRO A 181 18.51 21.92 30.56
C PRO A 181 19.25 22.24 31.86
#